data_AF-A0A2S9PZN1-F1
#
_entry.id   AF-A0A2S9PZN1-F1
#
_cell.length_a   1.000
_cell.length_b   1.000
_cell.length_c   1.000
_cell.angle_alpha   90.00
_cell.angle_beta   90.00
_cell.angle_gamma   90.00
#
_symmetry.space_group_name_H-M   'P 1'
#
loop_
_entity.id
_entity.type
_entity.pdbx_description
1 polymer ?
#
loop_
_entity_poly.entity_id
_entity_poly.type
_entity_poly.pdbx_seq_one_letter_code
_entity_poly.pdbx_strand_id
1 'polypeptide(L)'
;MSTSSPEFHVLPGAPLGPVWRDSNIRSGPSLDSPVIRLDLPDAAAGYRAEGWSPGDEVVEDQHPGGVITSSVWFRLAGGGWSSAVNFEPRAVEALLAGSVAVAPHGR
;
A
#
# COMPACT_ATOMS: atom_id res chain seq x y z
N MET A 1 -12.36 25.38 -0.87
CA MET A 1 -11.44 24.40 -1.46
C MET A 1 -12.26 23.17 -1.77
N SER A 2 -12.45 22.83 -3.04
CA SER A 2 -13.19 21.64 -3.44
C SER A 2 -12.28 20.44 -3.20
N THR A 3 -12.51 19.70 -2.12
CA THR A 3 -11.90 18.40 -1.92
C THR A 3 -12.48 17.48 -2.99
N SER A 4 -11.74 17.25 -4.07
CA SER A 4 -12.03 16.10 -4.93
C SER A 4 -11.97 14.89 -4.01
N SER A 5 -13.07 14.16 -3.86
CA SER A 5 -13.04 12.85 -3.21
C SER A 5 -11.87 12.09 -3.83
N PRO A 6 -10.95 11.53 -3.03
CA PRO A 6 -9.83 10.80 -3.60
C PRO A 6 -10.41 9.69 -4.47
N GLU A 7 -9.88 9.58 -5.69
CA GLU A 7 -10.40 8.70 -6.72
C GLU A 7 -10.34 7.25 -6.22
N PHE A 8 -11.50 6.64 -5.97
CA PHE A 8 -11.56 5.25 -5.54
C PHE A 8 -11.71 4.33 -6.74
N HIS A 9 -10.78 3.40 -6.88
CA HIS A 9 -10.71 2.44 -7.98
C HIS A 9 -10.96 1.04 -7.48
N VAL A 10 -11.92 0.34 -8.08
CA VAL A 10 -12.27 -1.03 -7.68
C VAL A 10 -11.25 -2.02 -8.22
N LEU A 11 -10.77 -2.92 -7.35
CA LEU A 11 -9.97 -4.08 -7.71
C LEU A 11 -10.74 -5.32 -7.25
N PRO A 12 -11.33 -6.12 -8.14
CA PRO A 12 -12.17 -7.25 -7.74
C PRO A 12 -11.33 -8.39 -7.14
N GLY A 13 -10.99 -8.27 -5.85
CA GLY A 13 -10.35 -9.32 -5.05
C GLY A 13 -8.93 -9.66 -5.48
N ALA A 14 -8.20 -8.70 -6.02
CA ALA A 14 -6.86 -8.92 -6.55
C ALA A 14 -5.88 -9.31 -5.42
N PRO A 15 -5.01 -10.32 -5.63
CA PRO A 15 -4.05 -10.73 -4.61
C PRO A 15 -2.99 -9.65 -4.42
N LEU A 16 -2.85 -9.16 -3.20
CA LEU A 16 -1.91 -8.14 -2.78
C LEU A 16 -0.91 -8.76 -1.82
N GLY A 17 0.33 -8.96 -2.26
CA GLY A 17 1.38 -9.52 -1.40
C GLY A 17 2.60 -10.03 -2.17
N PRO A 18 3.64 -10.47 -1.45
CA PRO A 18 3.64 -10.63 0.01
C PRO A 18 3.79 -9.32 0.79
N VAL A 19 3.44 -9.39 2.08
CA VAL A 19 3.75 -8.35 3.07
C VAL A 19 5.21 -8.50 3.48
N TRP A 20 6.04 -7.55 3.10
CA TRP A 20 7.49 -7.65 3.35
C TRP A 20 7.92 -6.95 4.64
N ARG A 21 7.05 -6.13 5.25
CA ARG A 21 7.28 -5.43 6.53
C ARG A 21 6.01 -5.32 7.39
N ASP A 22 6.16 -4.76 8.57
CA ASP A 22 5.04 -4.39 9.44
C ASP A 22 4.05 -3.49 8.68
N SER A 23 2.82 -3.98 8.52
CA SER A 23 1.73 -3.34 7.80
C SER A 23 0.74 -2.72 8.78
N ASN A 24 0.80 -1.39 8.90
CA ASN A 24 -0.20 -0.62 9.64
C ASN A 24 -1.51 -0.54 8.87
N ILE A 25 -2.54 -1.25 9.34
CA ILE A 25 -3.89 -1.18 8.79
C ILE A 25 -4.64 -0.06 9.48
N ARG A 26 -5.11 0.91 8.70
CA ARG A 26 -5.75 2.13 9.18
C ARG A 26 -7.23 2.16 8.83
N SER A 27 -7.98 3.02 9.52
CA SER A 27 -9.41 3.24 9.21
C SER A 27 -9.64 3.97 7.88
N GLY A 28 -8.63 4.70 7.36
CA GLY A 28 -8.67 5.45 6.11
C GLY A 28 -7.31 5.50 5.39
N PRO A 29 -7.28 5.96 4.13
CA PRO A 29 -6.07 6.07 3.31
C PRO A 29 -5.23 7.31 3.67
N SER A 30 -4.84 7.44 4.93
CA SER A 30 -4.08 8.58 5.45
C SER A 30 -3.25 8.18 6.67
N LEU A 31 -2.09 8.81 6.86
CA LEU A 31 -1.23 8.66 8.03
C LEU A 31 -1.88 9.19 9.32
N ASP A 32 -2.82 10.13 9.21
CA ASP A 32 -3.61 10.65 10.34
C ASP A 32 -4.75 9.72 10.73
N SER A 33 -5.12 8.76 9.87
CA SER A 33 -6.16 7.78 10.20
C SER A 33 -5.65 6.80 11.27
N PRO A 34 -6.42 6.55 12.34
CA PRO A 34 -6.04 5.61 13.38
C PRO A 34 -5.64 4.24 12.84
N VAL A 35 -4.56 3.66 13.40
CA VAL A 35 -4.21 2.25 13.18
C VAL A 35 -5.21 1.39 13.93
N ILE A 36 -5.87 0.48 13.22
CA ILE A 36 -6.89 -0.43 13.76
C ILE A 36 -6.38 -1.87 13.86
N ARG A 37 -5.33 -2.22 13.11
CA ARG A 37 -4.67 -3.53 13.14
C ARG A 37 -3.21 -3.37 12.69
N LEU A 38 -2.32 -4.14 13.28
CA LEU A 38 -0.92 -4.27 12.86
C LEU A 38 -0.70 -5.71 12.39
N ASP A 39 -0.29 -5.87 11.15
CA ASP A 39 0.02 -7.17 10.56
C ASP A 39 1.54 -7.27 10.37
N LEU A 40 2.16 -8.31 10.90
CA LEU A 40 3.61 -8.52 10.84
C LEU A 40 4.05 -9.04 9.46
N PRO A 41 5.34 -8.85 9.07
CA PRO A 41 5.86 -9.38 7.82
C PRO A 41 5.68 -10.88 7.74
N ASP A 42 5.08 -11.31 6.64
CA ASP A 42 4.89 -12.72 6.33
C ASP A 42 4.95 -12.87 4.80
N ALA A 43 6.03 -13.51 4.35
CA ALA A 43 6.29 -13.77 2.94
C ALA A 43 5.26 -14.71 2.30
N ALA A 44 4.45 -15.41 3.09
CA ALA A 44 3.32 -16.21 2.63
C ALA A 44 1.97 -15.48 2.77
N ALA A 45 1.90 -14.37 3.52
CA ALA A 45 0.68 -13.61 3.67
C ALA A 45 0.48 -12.63 2.51
N GLY A 46 -0.67 -12.75 1.86
CA GLY A 46 -1.22 -11.74 0.97
C GLY A 46 -2.64 -11.41 1.37
N TYR A 47 -3.06 -10.18 1.09
CA TYR A 47 -4.45 -9.76 1.20
C TYR A 47 -5.17 -9.90 -0.12
N ARG A 48 -6.49 -9.92 -0.08
CA ARG A 48 -7.29 -9.52 -1.24
C ARG A 48 -7.54 -8.03 -1.12
N ALA A 49 -7.15 -7.29 -2.14
CA ALA A 49 -7.55 -5.89 -2.30
C ALA A 49 -8.96 -5.84 -2.91
N GLU A 50 -9.81 -4.98 -2.37
CA GLU A 50 -11.13 -4.62 -2.94
C GLU A 50 -11.02 -3.40 -3.87
N GLY A 51 -9.97 -2.61 -3.69
CA GLY A 51 -9.75 -1.40 -4.43
C GLY A 51 -8.54 -0.63 -3.91
N TRP A 52 -8.29 0.51 -4.54
CA TRP A 52 -7.25 1.44 -4.13
C TRP A 52 -7.73 2.88 -4.25
N SER A 53 -7.02 3.77 -3.56
CA SER A 53 -7.26 5.22 -3.57
C SER A 53 -5.93 5.94 -3.43
N PRO A 54 -5.76 7.12 -4.05
CA PRO A 54 -4.75 8.08 -3.61
C PRO A 54 -4.99 8.46 -2.14
N GLY A 55 -3.90 8.70 -1.41
CA GLY A 55 -3.87 9.13 -0.02
C GLY A 55 -2.54 9.83 0.30
N ASP A 56 -2.17 9.86 1.58
CA ASP A 56 -0.89 10.43 1.99
C ASP A 56 0.29 9.66 1.37
N GLU A 57 1.30 10.39 0.90
CA GLU A 57 2.53 9.78 0.42
C GLU A 57 3.30 9.13 1.57
N VAL A 58 3.73 7.89 1.36
CA VAL A 58 4.57 7.16 2.29
C VAL A 58 5.88 6.85 1.58
N VAL A 59 6.98 7.12 2.29
CA VAL A 59 8.35 6.81 1.87
C VAL A 59 8.89 5.74 2.79
N GLU A 60 9.46 4.69 2.20
CA GLU A 60 10.03 3.56 2.91
C GLU A 60 11.45 3.29 2.42
N ASP A 61 12.44 3.47 3.30
CA ASP A 61 13.86 3.46 2.98
C ASP A 61 14.60 2.19 3.44
N GLN A 62 13.92 1.23 4.06
CA GLN A 62 14.54 -0.01 4.54
C GLN A 62 14.33 -1.20 3.58
N HIS A 63 13.65 -1.00 2.45
CA HIS A 63 13.45 -2.08 1.49
C HIS A 63 14.78 -2.50 0.82
N PRO A 64 15.06 -3.81 0.65
CA PRO A 64 16.31 -4.28 0.05
C PRO A 64 16.57 -3.80 -1.38
N GLY A 65 15.49 -3.52 -2.12
CA GLY A 65 15.55 -3.03 -3.49
C GLY A 65 15.79 -1.52 -3.63
N GLY A 66 15.79 -0.75 -2.54
CA GLY A 66 15.88 0.71 -2.58
C GLY A 66 14.82 1.41 -1.75
N VAL A 67 14.67 2.71 -1.98
CA VAL A 67 13.59 3.53 -1.41
C VAL A 67 12.32 3.34 -2.22
N ILE A 68 11.22 3.00 -1.55
CA ILE A 68 9.88 2.92 -2.14
C ILE A 68 9.11 4.17 -1.77
N THR A 69 8.53 4.85 -2.75
CA THR A 69 7.62 5.97 -2.52
C THR A 69 6.28 5.70 -3.17
N SER A 70 5.19 5.89 -2.43
CA SER A 70 3.84 5.76 -2.97
C SER A 70 2.80 6.57 -2.21
N SER A 71 1.89 7.19 -2.95
CA SER A 71 0.64 7.77 -2.45
C SER A 71 -0.56 6.83 -2.59
N VAL A 72 -0.34 5.57 -2.98
CA VAL A 72 -1.40 4.58 -3.17
C VAL A 72 -1.70 3.86 -1.86
N TRP A 73 -2.99 3.73 -1.58
CA TRP A 73 -3.52 2.97 -0.44
C TRP A 73 -4.52 1.92 -0.92
N PHE A 74 -4.39 0.70 -0.42
CA PHE A 74 -5.27 -0.41 -0.74
C PHE A 74 -6.36 -0.59 0.32
N ARG A 75 -7.61 -0.76 -0.12
CA ARG A 75 -8.70 -1.24 0.71
C ARG A 75 -8.64 -2.77 0.77
N LEU A 76 -8.54 -3.33 1.97
CA LEU A 76 -8.43 -4.77 2.15
C LEU A 76 -9.80 -5.41 2.35
N ALA A 77 -10.00 -6.62 1.82
CA ALA A 77 -11.24 -7.39 1.98
C ALA A 77 -11.56 -7.72 3.45
N GLY A 78 -10.54 -7.81 4.30
CA GLY A 78 -10.69 -7.94 5.75
C GLY A 78 -10.98 -6.62 6.48
N GLY A 79 -11.27 -5.54 5.74
CA GLY A 79 -11.45 -4.20 6.26
C GLY A 79 -10.13 -3.45 6.48
N GLY A 80 -10.27 -2.12 6.53
CA GLY A 80 -9.15 -1.19 6.72
C GLY A 80 -8.38 -0.88 5.44
N TRP A 81 -7.38 -0.02 5.59
CA TRP A 81 -6.53 0.49 4.52
C TRP A 81 -5.07 0.24 4.84
N SER A 82 -4.27 -0.14 3.85
CA SER A 82 -2.82 -0.27 3.99
C SER A 82 -2.11 0.49 2.89
N SER A 83 -1.02 1.15 3.22
CA SER A 83 -0.17 1.81 2.23
C SER A 83 0.47 0.78 1.31
N ALA A 84 0.60 1.10 0.02
CA ALA A 84 1.24 0.26 -0.97
C ALA A 84 2.68 -0.12 -0.59
N VAL A 85 3.39 0.73 0.16
CA VAL A 85 4.79 0.46 0.57
C VAL A 85 4.93 -0.74 1.50
N ASN A 86 3.84 -1.22 2.12
CA ASN A 86 3.87 -2.40 2.98
C ASN A 86 3.91 -3.73 2.19
N PHE A 87 3.74 -3.67 0.87
CA PHE A 87 3.69 -4.83 -0.02
C PHE A 87 4.87 -4.81 -0.98
N GLU A 88 5.25 -6.00 -1.46
CA GLU A 88 6.34 -6.14 -2.42
C GLU A 88 6.10 -5.27 -3.66
N PRO A 89 7.02 -4.35 -4.01
CA PRO A 89 6.82 -3.40 -5.10
C PRO A 89 6.46 -4.05 -6.45
N ARG A 90 7.09 -5.19 -6.77
CA ARG A 90 6.82 -5.94 -8.00
C ARG A 90 5.37 -6.45 -8.08
N ALA A 91 4.80 -6.84 -6.95
CA ALA A 91 3.40 -7.27 -6.89
C ALA A 91 2.47 -6.08 -7.08
N VAL A 92 2.80 -4.93 -6.48
CA VAL A 92 2.02 -3.70 -6.65
C VAL A 92 2.10 -3.15 -8.08
N GLU A 93 3.28 -3.15 -8.69
CA GLU A 93 3.46 -2.75 -10.10
C GLU A 93 2.65 -3.62 -11.05
N ALA A 94 2.60 -4.94 -10.81
CA ALA A 94 1.79 -5.85 -11.61
C ALA A 94 0.28 -5.57 -11.49
N LEU A 95 -0.17 -5.04 -10.35
CA LEU A 95 -1.57 -4.69 -10.10
C LEU A 95 -1.96 -3.32 -10.68
N LEU A 96 -1.05 -2.35 -10.65
CA LEU A 96 -1.36 -0.94 -10.93
C LEU A 96 -0.60 -0.34 -12.12
N ALA A 97 0.24 -1.11 -12.81
CA ALA A 97 1.01 -0.70 -13.98
C ALA A 97 1.75 0.65 -13.80
N GLY A 98 2.74 0.69 -12.92
CA GLY A 98 3.64 1.84 -12.74
C GLY A 98 3.24 2.86 -11.67
N SER A 99 2.28 2.55 -10.80
CA SER A 99 1.86 3.44 -9.69
C SER A 99 2.75 3.42 -8.45
N VAL A 100 3.84 2.65 -8.46
CA VAL A 100 4.85 2.62 -7.39
C VAL A 100 6.21 2.85 -8.03
N ALA A 101 7.03 3.69 -7.40
CA ALA A 101 8.40 3.93 -7.81
C ALA A 101 9.34 3.33 -6.77
N VAL A 102 10.34 2.56 -7.25
CA VAL A 102 11.48 2.12 -6.45
C VAL A 102 12.72 2.84 -6.97
N ALA A 103 13.33 3.67 -6.12
CA ALA A 103 14.61 4.29 -6.40
C ALA A 103 15.72 3.45 -5.74
N PRO A 104 16.76 3.01 -6.46
CA PRO A 104 17.86 2.30 -5.82
C PRO A 104 18.51 3.19 -4.77
N HIS A 105 19.00 2.58 -3.69
CA HIS A 105 19.79 3.29 -2.68
C HIS A 105 20.93 4.03 -3.39
N GLY A 106 21.01 5.35 -3.16
CA GLY A 106 22.06 6.18 -3.73
C GLY A 106 23.43 5.59 -3.42
N ARG A 107 24.30 5.51 -4.42
CA ARG A 107 25.72 5.24 -4.20
C ARG A 107 26.39 6.40 -3.49
#